data_AF-A0A1I2I8B2-F1
#
_entry.id   AF-A0A1I2I8B2-F1
#
_cell.length_a   1.000
_cell.length_b   1.000
_cell.length_c   1.000
_cell.angle_alpha   90.00
_cell.angle_beta   90.00
_cell.angle_gamma   90.00
#
_symmetry.space_group_name_H-M   'P 1'
#
loop_
_entity.id
_entity.type
_entity.pdbx_description
1 polymer ?
#
loop_
_entity_poly.entity_id
_entity_poly.type
_entity_poly.pdbx_seq_one_letter_code
_entity_poly.pdbx_strand_id
1 'polypeptide(L)'
;MRAPGIAVALAAGLSVAACAWAAGEPATGPVPSAAALPAGWRWESYGGIEVGVPADFGYDNGSQRLGQWCVGPRPKDADSPPVVGRPGISTAAGCMESVDVADTGPVVSLGPELGEPADGVTRRGDRTTVRLHGVAVIVQVGADLREQIVGTVRVVEGADHQGCLVRHPITDNPAYRPVRAPAEGAVTSVSACRYSLLGSKSIISSLRLDGAAAQRSLDAVRAEPVGGGPDEPRTCTPDVSYGDEVVVLLAGGGEVVVRYSGCDHRGFDDGRTVRRLGVATAKLFLTGANTVFAGAGPALLPGE
;
A
#
# COMPACT_ATOMS: atom_id res chain seq x y z
N MET A 1 -8.81 86.10 -10.59
CA MET A 1 -9.50 85.84 -9.30
C MET A 1 -9.02 84.50 -8.77
N ARG A 2 -8.44 84.52 -7.57
CA ARG A 2 -7.92 83.34 -6.85
C ARG A 2 -9.08 82.62 -6.15
N ALA A 3 -9.10 81.29 -6.18
CA ALA A 3 -9.81 80.46 -5.22
C ALA A 3 -8.95 79.22 -4.90
N PRO A 4 -8.61 78.95 -3.62
CA PRO A 4 -7.83 77.79 -3.17
C PRO A 4 -8.75 76.60 -2.83
N GLY A 5 -8.24 75.37 -2.88
CA GLY A 5 -9.11 74.20 -2.63
C GLY A 5 -8.43 72.87 -2.35
N ILE A 6 -7.78 72.78 -1.19
CA ILE A 6 -7.76 71.63 -0.26
C ILE A 6 -7.24 70.28 -0.82
N ALA A 7 -5.98 69.98 -0.46
CA ALA A 7 -5.45 68.62 -0.45
C ALA A 7 -5.92 67.89 0.82
N VAL A 8 -6.67 66.81 0.66
CA VAL A 8 -7.03 65.88 1.76
C VAL A 8 -6.07 64.70 1.70
N ALA A 9 -5.14 64.66 2.65
CA ALA A 9 -4.30 63.50 2.90
C ALA A 9 -5.06 62.54 3.84
N LEU A 10 -5.61 61.46 3.29
CA LEU A 10 -6.16 60.35 4.04
C LEU A 10 -5.05 59.36 4.37
N ALA A 11 -4.47 59.48 5.55
CA ALA A 11 -3.59 58.48 6.14
C ALA A 11 -4.45 57.33 6.69
N ALA A 12 -4.68 56.30 5.89
CA ALA A 12 -5.28 55.05 6.34
C ALA A 12 -4.21 54.20 7.03
N GLY A 13 -4.19 54.26 8.37
CA GLY A 13 -3.41 53.32 9.19
C GLY A 13 -4.04 51.92 9.12
N LEU A 14 -3.49 51.04 8.29
CA LEU A 14 -3.77 49.60 8.38
C LEU A 14 -3.00 49.03 9.57
N SER A 15 -3.70 48.84 10.69
CA SER A 15 -3.26 47.97 11.77
C SER A 15 -3.39 46.51 11.30
N VAL A 16 -2.27 45.92 10.88
CA VAL A 16 -2.19 44.48 10.61
C VAL A 16 -2.17 43.76 11.96
N ALA A 17 -3.34 43.35 12.43
CA ALA A 17 -3.46 42.44 13.56
C ALA A 17 -2.91 41.06 13.11
N ALA A 18 -1.67 40.78 13.48
CA ALA A 18 -1.08 39.47 13.35
C ALA A 18 -1.83 38.50 14.30
N CYS A 19 -2.85 37.83 13.78
CA CYS A 19 -3.39 36.63 14.43
C CYS A 19 -2.31 35.56 14.38
N ALA A 20 -1.47 35.51 15.41
CA ALA A 20 -0.62 34.38 15.69
C ALA A 20 -1.54 33.17 15.92
N TRP A 21 -1.75 32.38 14.88
CA TRP A 21 -2.26 31.02 15.03
C TRP A 21 -1.18 30.24 15.77
N ALA A 22 -1.33 30.13 17.09
CA ALA A 22 -0.63 29.13 17.84
C ALA A 22 -1.00 27.79 17.20
N ALA A 23 -0.05 27.17 16.49
CA ALA A 23 -0.15 25.79 16.08
C ALA A 23 -0.34 24.99 17.37
N GLY A 24 -1.57 24.60 17.66
CA GLY A 24 -1.86 23.77 18.82
C GLY A 24 -1.04 22.50 18.68
N GLU A 25 -0.12 22.29 19.62
CA GLU A 25 0.51 20.99 19.80
C GLU A 25 -0.61 19.95 19.88
N PRO A 26 -0.63 18.94 18.99
CA PRO A 26 -1.64 17.91 19.04
C PRO A 26 -1.60 17.28 20.43
N ALA A 27 -2.73 17.31 21.13
CA ALA A 27 -2.86 16.73 22.45
C ALA A 27 -2.50 15.24 22.39
N THR A 28 -1.33 14.90 22.94
CA THR A 28 -0.83 13.54 23.12
C THR A 28 -1.57 12.88 24.29
N GLY A 29 -2.84 12.57 24.09
CA GLY A 29 -3.48 11.52 24.89
C GLY A 29 -2.80 10.18 24.60
N PRO A 30 -2.63 9.28 25.59
CA PRO A 30 -2.11 7.95 25.32
C PRO A 30 -3.03 7.22 24.33
N VAL A 31 -2.55 7.03 23.11
CA VAL A 31 -3.21 6.18 22.12
C VAL A 31 -3.30 4.78 22.73
N PRO A 32 -4.49 4.13 22.75
CA PRO A 32 -4.61 2.77 23.23
C PRO A 32 -3.54 1.91 22.56
N SER A 33 -2.65 1.31 23.36
CA SER A 33 -1.61 0.44 22.83
C SER A 33 -2.30 -0.65 22.03
N ALA A 34 -1.91 -0.77 20.76
CA ALA A 34 -2.21 -1.90 19.91
C ALA A 34 -2.14 -3.19 20.74
N ALA A 35 -3.18 -4.04 20.70
CA ALA A 35 -3.07 -5.37 21.25
C ALA A 35 -1.86 -6.05 20.61
N ALA A 36 -0.94 -6.56 21.44
CA ALA A 36 0.22 -7.27 20.93
C ALA A 36 -0.26 -8.53 20.19
N LEU A 37 0.30 -8.77 19.00
CA LEU A 37 0.01 -9.99 18.28
C LEU A 37 0.54 -11.21 19.05
N PRO A 38 -0.10 -12.39 18.91
CA PRO A 38 0.47 -13.62 19.42
C PRO A 38 1.87 -13.90 18.88
N ALA A 39 2.67 -14.68 19.61
CA ALA A 39 4.00 -15.06 19.15
C ALA A 39 3.91 -15.81 17.81
N GLY A 40 4.80 -15.47 16.87
CA GLY A 40 4.83 -16.06 15.52
C GLY A 40 3.77 -15.50 14.57
N TRP A 41 3.15 -14.36 14.88
CA TRP A 41 2.23 -13.65 13.99
C TRP A 41 2.88 -12.41 13.38
N ARG A 42 2.28 -11.88 12.31
CA ARG A 42 2.66 -10.64 11.64
C ARG A 42 1.45 -9.81 11.26
N TRP A 43 1.66 -8.50 11.10
CA TRP A 43 0.64 -7.57 10.62
C TRP A 43 0.60 -7.55 9.08
N GLU A 44 -0.62 -7.46 8.54
CA GLU A 44 -0.92 -7.26 7.12
C GLU A 44 -1.80 -6.02 6.95
N SER A 45 -1.43 -5.11 6.05
CA SER A 45 -2.13 -3.82 5.83
C SER A 45 -2.89 -3.81 4.51
N TYR A 46 -4.09 -3.22 4.44
CA TYR A 46 -4.81 -2.87 3.20
C TYR A 46 -5.80 -1.73 3.46
N GLY A 47 -5.78 -0.68 2.65
CA GLY A 47 -6.84 0.34 2.67
C GLY A 47 -7.06 1.02 4.01
N GLY A 48 -6.04 1.08 4.87
CA GLY A 48 -6.16 1.62 6.23
C GLY A 48 -6.64 0.62 7.27
N ILE A 49 -6.75 -0.66 6.92
CA ILE A 49 -7.03 -1.75 7.85
C ILE A 49 -5.77 -2.59 8.06
N GLU A 50 -5.55 -3.03 9.29
CA GLU A 50 -4.57 -4.04 9.65
C GLU A 50 -5.24 -5.30 10.18
N VAL A 51 -4.64 -6.45 9.87
CA VAL A 51 -5.02 -7.76 10.43
C VAL A 51 -3.75 -8.52 10.82
N GLY A 52 -3.79 -9.17 11.97
CA GLY A 52 -2.77 -10.11 12.41
C GLY A 52 -3.01 -11.48 11.81
N VAL A 53 -1.96 -12.09 11.26
CA VAL A 53 -1.99 -13.46 10.72
C VAL A 53 -0.78 -14.26 11.19
N PRO A 54 -0.88 -15.59 11.29
CA PRO A 54 0.30 -16.42 11.52
C PRO A 54 1.39 -16.19 10.46
N ALA A 55 2.65 -16.15 10.90
CA ALA A 55 3.78 -15.79 10.05
C ALA A 55 4.13 -16.84 8.99
N ASP A 56 3.57 -18.05 9.06
CA ASP A 56 3.72 -19.12 8.08
C ASP A 56 2.70 -19.02 6.92
N PHE A 57 1.73 -18.10 6.99
CA PHE A 57 0.85 -17.83 5.85
C PHE A 57 1.68 -17.32 4.67
N GLY A 58 1.48 -17.91 3.49
CA GLY A 58 2.03 -17.44 2.23
C GLY A 58 1.29 -16.20 1.70
N TYR A 59 1.53 -15.89 0.44
CA TYR A 59 0.83 -14.82 -0.28
C TYR A 59 0.30 -15.37 -1.60
N ASP A 60 -0.92 -14.98 -1.96
CA ASP A 60 -1.55 -15.41 -3.22
C ASP A 60 -2.55 -14.35 -3.75
N ASN A 61 -3.10 -14.59 -4.94
CA ASN A 61 -4.20 -13.83 -5.50
C ASN A 61 -5.51 -14.21 -4.81
N GLY A 62 -5.99 -13.35 -3.90
CA GLY A 62 -7.21 -13.58 -3.13
C GLY A 62 -8.46 -13.71 -4.01
N SER A 63 -8.51 -12.97 -5.13
CA SER A 63 -9.61 -13.03 -6.09
C SER A 63 -9.70 -14.39 -6.78
N GLN A 64 -8.57 -15.00 -7.16
CA GLN A 64 -8.55 -16.34 -7.75
C GLN A 64 -8.78 -17.43 -6.70
N ARG A 65 -8.24 -17.24 -5.49
CA ARG A 65 -8.39 -18.18 -4.38
C ARG A 65 -9.85 -18.33 -3.97
N LEU A 66 -10.56 -17.21 -3.80
CA LEU A 66 -11.96 -17.20 -3.36
C LEU A 66 -12.96 -17.31 -4.52
N GLY A 67 -12.62 -16.79 -5.70
CA GLY A 67 -13.56 -16.64 -6.82
C GLY A 67 -13.42 -17.69 -7.92
N GLN A 68 -12.37 -18.53 -7.91
CA GLN A 68 -12.11 -19.50 -8.98
C GLN A 68 -11.73 -20.90 -8.48
N TRP A 69 -12.10 -21.23 -7.25
CA TRP A 69 -11.83 -22.53 -6.62
C TRP A 69 -12.29 -23.74 -7.47
N CYS A 70 -13.34 -23.58 -8.28
CA CYS A 70 -13.89 -24.62 -9.15
C CYS A 70 -13.21 -24.76 -10.52
N VAL A 71 -12.19 -23.94 -10.84
CA VAL A 71 -11.53 -23.94 -12.15
C VAL A 71 -10.20 -24.68 -12.10
N GLY A 72 -10.09 -25.72 -12.95
CA GLY A 72 -8.89 -26.53 -13.15
C GLY A 72 -8.79 -27.73 -12.19
N PRO A 73 -7.85 -28.66 -12.45
CA PRO A 73 -7.57 -29.77 -11.55
C PRO A 73 -6.75 -29.26 -10.37
N ARG A 74 -7.35 -28.43 -9.51
CA ARG A 74 -6.76 -28.18 -8.20
C ARG A 74 -6.91 -29.47 -7.40
N PRO A 75 -5.85 -29.96 -6.72
CA PRO A 75 -6.04 -30.89 -5.61
C PRO A 75 -7.14 -30.31 -4.73
N LYS A 76 -8.02 -31.14 -4.14
CA LYS A 76 -9.01 -30.62 -3.18
C LYS A 76 -8.27 -29.71 -2.20
N ASP A 77 -8.57 -28.41 -2.25
CA ASP A 77 -7.66 -27.34 -1.79
C ASP A 77 -7.48 -27.31 -0.25
N ALA A 78 -8.10 -28.25 0.48
CA ALA A 78 -7.84 -28.49 1.89
C ALA A 78 -6.34 -28.68 2.21
N ASP A 79 -5.56 -29.21 1.26
CA ASP A 79 -4.10 -29.38 1.42
C ASP A 79 -3.28 -28.17 0.92
N SER A 80 -3.93 -27.17 0.32
CA SER A 80 -3.22 -25.97 -0.11
C SER A 80 -2.71 -25.19 1.11
N PRO A 81 -1.48 -24.63 1.06
CA PRO A 81 -0.94 -23.87 2.17
C PRO A 81 -1.81 -22.66 2.50
N PRO A 82 -1.83 -22.19 3.77
CA PRO A 82 -2.56 -21.00 4.16
C PRO A 82 -1.95 -19.76 3.50
N VAL A 83 -2.78 -18.81 3.05
CA VAL A 83 -2.32 -17.62 2.33
C VAL A 83 -3.02 -16.34 2.76
N VAL A 84 -2.31 -15.22 2.65
CA VAL A 84 -2.89 -13.88 2.62
C VAL A 84 -3.16 -13.50 1.17
N GLY A 85 -4.43 -13.32 0.84
CA GLY A 85 -4.90 -12.93 -0.48
C GLY A 85 -5.00 -11.41 -0.64
N ARG A 86 -4.51 -10.88 -1.75
CA ARG A 86 -4.76 -9.48 -2.19
C ARG A 86 -5.62 -9.47 -3.46
N PRO A 87 -6.27 -8.34 -3.80
CA PRO A 87 -6.97 -8.23 -5.07
C PRO A 87 -5.98 -8.44 -6.22
N GLY A 88 -6.41 -9.16 -7.24
CA GLY A 88 -5.60 -9.44 -8.42
C GLY A 88 -6.47 -9.83 -9.59
N ILE A 89 -5.84 -10.01 -10.76
CA ILE A 89 -6.58 -10.34 -11.99
C ILE A 89 -7.26 -11.71 -11.83
N SER A 90 -8.56 -11.75 -12.11
CA SER A 90 -9.33 -12.98 -12.27
C SER A 90 -9.26 -13.41 -13.74
N THR A 91 -8.76 -14.61 -14.01
CA THR A 91 -8.53 -15.19 -15.35
C THR A 91 -9.71 -15.96 -15.95
N ALA A 92 -10.80 -16.16 -15.20
CA ALA A 92 -11.93 -16.99 -15.57
C ALA A 92 -13.23 -16.37 -15.03
N ALA A 93 -14.36 -16.72 -15.66
CA ALA A 93 -15.68 -16.41 -15.10
C ALA A 93 -15.78 -17.04 -13.71
N GLY A 94 -16.12 -16.22 -12.71
CA GLY A 94 -16.09 -16.62 -11.31
C GLY A 94 -16.99 -17.83 -11.05
N CYS A 95 -16.50 -18.72 -10.20
CA CYS A 95 -17.35 -19.70 -9.53
C CYS A 95 -18.35 -18.95 -8.64
N MET A 96 -19.47 -19.59 -8.32
CA MET A 96 -20.28 -19.09 -7.21
C MET A 96 -19.40 -19.03 -5.95
N GLU A 97 -19.70 -18.07 -5.08
CA GLU A 97 -18.98 -17.90 -3.82
C GLU A 97 -19.03 -19.21 -3.01
N SER A 98 -17.89 -19.89 -2.85
CA SER A 98 -17.76 -20.95 -1.85
C SER A 98 -17.57 -20.32 -0.48
N VAL A 99 -18.08 -20.98 0.54
CA VAL A 99 -17.97 -20.58 1.95
C VAL A 99 -17.39 -21.72 2.79
N ASP A 100 -16.69 -22.66 2.13
CA ASP A 100 -16.10 -23.85 2.73
C ASP A 100 -14.59 -23.89 2.42
N VAL A 101 -13.76 -23.89 3.47
CA VAL A 101 -12.29 -24.05 3.45
C VAL A 101 -11.89 -25.29 2.65
N ALA A 102 -12.73 -26.32 2.61
CA ALA A 102 -12.47 -27.52 1.81
C ALA A 102 -12.32 -27.23 0.31
N ASP A 103 -12.96 -26.16 -0.19
CA ASP A 103 -12.91 -25.76 -1.59
C ASP A 103 -11.80 -24.75 -1.88
N THR A 104 -11.51 -23.83 -0.94
CA THR A 104 -10.57 -22.72 -1.18
C THR A 104 -9.24 -22.89 -0.45
N GLY A 105 -9.11 -23.87 0.44
CA GLY A 105 -8.06 -23.92 1.45
C GLY A 105 -8.12 -22.74 2.44
N PRO A 106 -7.21 -22.69 3.42
CA PRO A 106 -7.18 -21.61 4.41
C PRO A 106 -6.73 -20.29 3.78
N VAL A 107 -7.48 -19.20 4.01
CA VAL A 107 -7.21 -17.90 3.38
C VAL A 107 -7.67 -16.73 4.25
N VAL A 108 -6.85 -15.68 4.28
CA VAL A 108 -7.22 -14.34 4.73
C VAL A 108 -7.13 -13.40 3.53
N SER A 109 -8.25 -12.97 2.97
CA SER A 109 -8.27 -12.06 1.82
C SER A 109 -8.59 -10.65 2.26
N LEU A 110 -7.79 -9.69 1.78
CA LEU A 110 -8.03 -8.26 1.98
C LEU A 110 -8.36 -7.64 0.62
N GLY A 111 -9.39 -6.80 0.57
CA GLY A 111 -9.76 -6.13 -0.67
C GLY A 111 -10.78 -5.02 -0.45
N PRO A 112 -11.16 -4.30 -1.53
CA PRO A 112 -12.22 -3.33 -1.43
C PRO A 112 -13.53 -4.05 -1.12
N GLU A 113 -14.39 -3.40 -0.35
CA GLU A 113 -15.76 -3.86 -0.18
C GLU A 113 -16.50 -3.76 -1.53
N LEU A 114 -17.15 -4.85 -1.93
CA LEU A 114 -18.01 -4.89 -3.10
C LEU A 114 -19.47 -4.79 -2.64
N GLY A 115 -20.17 -3.74 -3.06
CA GLY A 115 -21.59 -3.53 -2.74
C GLY A 115 -21.85 -2.24 -1.96
N GLU A 116 -23.03 -2.18 -1.33
CA GLU A 116 -23.41 -1.06 -0.47
C GLU A 116 -22.53 -1.06 0.80
N PRO A 117 -21.82 0.05 1.09
CA PRO A 117 -20.87 0.10 2.18
C PRO A 117 -21.59 -0.05 3.52
N ALA A 118 -21.32 -1.16 4.21
CA ALA A 118 -21.85 -1.42 5.53
C ALA A 118 -20.78 -2.05 6.42
N ASP A 119 -20.29 -1.25 7.37
CA ASP A 119 -19.38 -1.74 8.42
C ASP A 119 -20.07 -2.83 9.25
N GLY A 120 -19.29 -3.83 9.65
CA GLY A 120 -19.77 -4.90 10.51
C GLY A 120 -19.12 -6.25 10.25
N VAL A 121 -19.63 -7.27 10.93
CA VAL A 121 -19.13 -8.64 10.84
C VAL A 121 -20.25 -9.56 10.33
N THR A 122 -20.00 -10.27 9.24
CA THR A 122 -20.90 -11.29 8.71
C THR A 122 -20.24 -12.67 8.83
N ARG A 123 -21.02 -13.67 9.24
CA ARG A 123 -20.59 -15.07 9.29
C ARG A 123 -21.44 -15.91 8.36
N ARG A 124 -20.81 -16.74 7.52
CA ARG A 124 -21.48 -17.67 6.59
C ARG A 124 -20.60 -18.89 6.40
N GLY A 125 -21.10 -20.08 6.71
CA GLY A 125 -20.28 -21.30 6.67
C GLY A 125 -19.06 -21.18 7.59
N ASP A 126 -17.87 -21.47 7.07
CA ASP A 126 -16.60 -21.27 7.78
C ASP A 126 -15.90 -19.93 7.47
N ARG A 127 -16.60 -19.04 6.78
CA ARG A 127 -16.14 -17.69 6.45
C ARG A 127 -16.67 -16.66 7.46
N THR A 128 -15.79 -15.79 7.90
CA THR A 128 -16.12 -14.54 8.58
C THR A 128 -15.61 -13.36 7.75
N THR A 129 -16.49 -12.41 7.44
CA THR A 129 -16.13 -11.18 6.74
C THR A 129 -16.27 -10.00 7.69
N VAL A 130 -15.18 -9.30 7.93
CA VAL A 130 -15.16 -8.02 8.66
C VAL A 130 -15.10 -6.90 7.63
N ARG A 131 -16.01 -5.93 7.72
CA ARG A 131 -16.06 -4.73 6.87
C ARG A 131 -15.83 -3.50 7.72
N LEU A 132 -14.85 -2.70 7.33
CA LEU A 132 -14.48 -1.45 7.99
C LEU A 132 -13.98 -0.47 6.94
N HIS A 133 -14.56 0.73 6.87
CA HIS A 133 -14.10 1.82 6.01
C HIS A 133 -13.94 1.44 4.52
N GLY A 134 -14.88 0.66 3.98
CA GLY A 134 -14.87 0.24 2.57
C GLY A 134 -13.82 -0.83 2.25
N VAL A 135 -13.22 -1.46 3.26
CA VAL A 135 -12.34 -2.62 3.13
C VAL A 135 -13.04 -3.85 3.68
N ALA A 136 -12.98 -4.95 2.95
CA ALA A 136 -13.41 -6.26 3.39
C ALA A 136 -12.20 -7.14 3.75
N VAL A 137 -12.20 -7.68 4.96
CA VAL A 137 -11.29 -8.73 5.43
C VAL A 137 -12.08 -10.04 5.52
N ILE A 138 -11.83 -10.95 4.58
CA ILE A 138 -12.46 -12.27 4.52
C ILE A 138 -11.52 -13.28 5.16
N VAL A 139 -11.92 -13.85 6.28
CA VAL A 139 -11.18 -14.87 7.03
C VAL A 139 -11.90 -16.21 6.86
N GLN A 140 -11.25 -17.15 6.19
CA GLN A 140 -11.77 -18.48 5.91
C GLN A 140 -10.72 -19.52 6.30
N VAL A 141 -10.77 -19.92 7.55
CA VAL A 141 -9.86 -20.88 8.21
C VAL A 141 -10.63 -21.63 9.31
N GLY A 142 -9.98 -22.58 10.01
CA GLY A 142 -10.57 -23.29 11.15
C GLY A 142 -11.07 -22.34 12.26
N ALA A 143 -12.14 -22.73 12.97
CA ALA A 143 -12.92 -21.82 13.83
C ALA A 143 -12.09 -21.05 14.87
N ASP A 144 -11.23 -21.73 15.62
CA ASP A 144 -10.45 -21.09 16.69
C ASP A 144 -9.45 -20.06 16.14
N LEU A 145 -8.75 -20.42 15.05
CA LEU A 145 -7.84 -19.50 14.37
C LEU A 145 -8.58 -18.34 13.72
N ARG A 146 -9.79 -18.59 13.19
CA ARG A 146 -10.62 -17.56 12.57
C ARG A 146 -11.01 -16.49 13.57
N GLU A 147 -11.49 -16.86 14.75
CA GLU A 147 -11.86 -15.87 15.77
C GLU A 147 -10.63 -15.11 16.31
N GLN A 148 -9.46 -15.77 16.41
CA GLN A 148 -8.22 -15.09 16.75
C GLN A 148 -7.82 -14.04 15.69
N ILE A 149 -7.83 -14.39 14.41
CA ILE A 149 -7.51 -13.46 13.31
C ILE A 149 -8.52 -12.30 13.28
N VAL A 150 -9.83 -12.61 13.33
CA VAL A 150 -10.89 -11.59 13.34
C VAL A 150 -10.72 -10.62 14.50
N GLY A 151 -10.32 -11.11 15.69
CA GLY A 151 -10.08 -10.27 16.87
C GLY A 151 -8.90 -9.30 16.75
N THR A 152 -8.05 -9.44 15.72
CA THR A 152 -6.93 -8.52 15.45
C THR A 152 -7.26 -7.45 14.42
N VAL A 153 -8.40 -7.54 13.72
CA VAL A 153 -8.76 -6.60 12.65
C VAL A 153 -9.00 -5.21 13.23
N ARG A 154 -8.31 -4.20 12.69
CA ARG A 154 -8.37 -2.82 13.20
C ARG A 154 -8.18 -1.77 12.12
N VAL A 155 -8.68 -0.57 12.40
CA VAL A 155 -8.45 0.64 11.60
C VAL A 155 -7.11 1.28 11.99
N VAL A 156 -6.43 1.83 10.99
CA VAL A 156 -5.21 2.63 11.10
C VAL A 156 -5.48 4.00 10.45
N GLU A 157 -5.25 5.08 11.18
CA GLU A 157 -5.53 6.45 10.70
C GLU A 157 -4.28 7.17 10.18
N GLY A 158 -3.08 6.68 10.50
CA GLY A 158 -1.80 7.31 10.19
C GLY A 158 -0.87 6.40 9.40
N ALA A 159 0.11 5.82 10.11
CA ALA A 159 1.01 4.83 9.56
C ALA A 159 0.69 3.44 10.12
N ASP A 160 0.84 2.42 9.29
CA ASP A 160 0.74 1.02 9.70
C ASP A 160 1.95 0.59 10.54
N HIS A 161 1.95 -0.67 10.97
CA HIS A 161 3.00 -1.26 11.79
C HIS A 161 4.38 -1.21 11.12
N GLN A 162 4.44 -1.17 9.78
CA GLN A 162 5.69 -1.06 9.03
C GLN A 162 6.12 0.40 8.85
N GLY A 163 5.36 1.38 9.34
CA GLY A 163 5.62 2.80 9.18
C GLY A 163 5.16 3.37 7.83
N CYS A 164 4.34 2.63 7.09
CA CYS A 164 3.76 3.08 5.83
C CYS A 164 2.50 3.89 6.09
N LEU A 165 2.41 5.11 5.55
CA LEU A 165 1.19 5.91 5.64
C LEU A 165 0.02 5.17 4.99
N VAL A 166 -1.18 5.30 5.53
CA VAL A 166 -2.40 4.76 4.90
C VAL A 166 -2.67 5.46 3.57
N ARG A 167 -2.39 6.76 3.50
CA ARG A 167 -2.49 7.58 2.30
C ARG A 167 -1.22 8.40 2.14
N HIS A 168 -0.54 8.21 1.02
CA HIS A 168 0.69 8.92 0.68
C HIS A 168 0.40 10.02 -0.36
N PRO A 169 1.09 11.17 -0.36
CA PRO A 169 0.86 12.25 -1.33
C PRO A 169 0.84 11.80 -2.81
N ILE A 170 1.57 10.73 -3.12
CA ILE A 170 1.63 10.13 -4.47
C ILE A 170 0.27 9.59 -4.97
N THR A 171 -0.65 9.21 -4.08
CA THR A 171 -1.96 8.67 -4.47
C THR A 171 -2.93 9.78 -4.92
N ASP A 172 -2.67 11.01 -4.49
CA ASP A 172 -3.41 12.21 -4.93
C ASP A 172 -2.73 12.96 -6.07
N ASN A 173 -1.40 12.87 -6.13
CA ASN A 173 -0.60 13.43 -7.21
C ASN A 173 0.33 12.34 -7.78
N PRO A 174 -0.09 11.60 -8.82
CA PRO A 174 0.76 10.56 -9.42
C PRO A 174 2.11 11.09 -9.93
N ALA A 175 2.20 12.37 -10.30
CA ALA A 175 3.43 13.05 -10.70
C ALA A 175 4.34 13.45 -9.52
N TYR A 176 3.95 13.12 -8.29
CA TYR A 176 4.74 13.37 -7.09
C TYR A 176 6.16 12.79 -7.23
N ARG A 177 7.12 13.60 -6.78
CA ARG A 177 8.53 13.22 -6.63
C ARG A 177 8.96 13.47 -5.19
N PRO A 178 9.86 12.65 -4.62
CA PRO A 178 10.35 12.84 -3.27
C PRO A 178 10.93 14.23 -3.02
N VAL A 179 10.67 14.78 -1.84
CA VAL A 179 11.30 16.05 -1.41
C VAL A 179 12.70 15.80 -0.84
N ARG A 180 12.94 14.62 -0.26
CA ARG A 180 14.18 14.25 0.40
C ARG A 180 14.58 12.82 0.05
N ALA A 181 15.74 12.68 -0.59
CA ALA A 181 16.38 11.38 -0.79
C ALA A 181 16.82 10.77 0.56
N PRO A 182 16.88 9.43 0.68
CA PRO A 182 17.45 8.78 1.87
C PRO A 182 18.88 9.25 2.14
N ALA A 183 19.21 9.43 3.41
CA ALA A 183 20.54 9.89 3.81
C ALA A 183 21.67 8.98 3.28
N GLU A 184 22.79 9.60 2.92
CA GLU A 184 24.03 8.89 2.65
C GLU A 184 24.59 8.39 3.99
N GLY A 185 24.64 7.06 4.17
CA GLY A 185 25.05 6.43 5.41
C GLY A 185 24.39 5.09 5.63
N ALA A 186 24.69 4.51 6.81
CA ALA A 186 24.10 3.25 7.24
C ALA A 186 22.60 3.42 7.50
N VAL A 187 21.79 2.58 6.87
CA VAL A 187 20.36 2.47 7.18
C VAL A 187 20.10 1.20 7.96
N THR A 188 19.33 1.31 9.04
CA THR A 188 18.94 0.17 9.87
C THR A 188 17.66 -0.49 9.37
N SER A 189 16.85 0.21 8.59
CA SER A 189 15.62 -0.31 8.03
C SER A 189 15.14 0.43 6.80
N VAL A 190 14.38 -0.28 5.96
CA VAL A 190 13.64 0.25 4.81
C VAL A 190 12.22 -0.30 4.87
N SER A 191 11.23 0.58 4.85
CA SER A 191 9.83 0.17 4.68
C SER A 191 9.44 0.32 3.22
N ALA A 192 8.90 -0.74 2.62
CA ALA A 192 8.44 -0.75 1.23
C ALA A 192 6.91 -0.77 1.21
N CYS A 193 6.34 0.39 0.89
CA CYS A 193 4.91 0.68 0.99
C CYS A 193 4.28 0.69 -0.41
N ARG A 194 3.46 -0.29 -0.74
CA ARG A 194 2.78 -0.36 -2.04
C ARG A 194 1.44 0.35 -1.98
N TYR A 195 1.17 1.25 -2.92
CA TYR A 195 -0.06 2.04 -2.99
C TYR A 195 -0.76 1.85 -4.32
N SER A 196 -2.09 1.97 -4.28
CA SER A 196 -2.89 2.12 -5.50
C SER A 196 -2.92 3.59 -5.92
N LEU A 197 -2.67 3.84 -7.21
CA LEU A 197 -2.84 5.16 -7.83
C LEU A 197 -4.25 5.32 -8.43
N LEU A 198 -4.94 4.20 -8.65
CA LEU A 198 -6.32 4.14 -9.09
C LEU A 198 -7.23 3.66 -7.95
N GLY A 199 -8.55 3.71 -8.14
CA GLY A 199 -9.49 3.16 -7.16
C GLY A 199 -9.40 3.79 -5.78
N SER A 200 -9.03 3.00 -4.76
CA SER A 200 -9.07 3.40 -3.35
C SER A 200 -8.05 4.47 -2.95
N LYS A 201 -7.01 4.71 -3.77
CA LYS A 201 -5.94 5.69 -3.51
C LYS A 201 -5.29 5.56 -2.13
N SER A 202 -5.14 4.32 -1.68
CA SER A 202 -4.66 3.94 -0.35
C SER A 202 -3.51 2.94 -0.44
N ILE A 203 -2.92 2.62 0.71
CA ILE A 203 -1.99 1.51 0.84
C ILE A 203 -2.65 0.18 0.43
N ILE A 204 -1.94 -0.62 -0.36
CA ILE A 204 -2.31 -1.99 -0.75
C ILE A 204 -1.62 -2.99 0.18
N SER A 205 -0.35 -2.77 0.46
CA SER A 205 0.48 -3.64 1.29
C SER A 205 1.77 -2.96 1.72
N SER A 206 2.42 -3.55 2.71
CA SER A 206 3.65 -3.05 3.30
C SER A 206 4.56 -4.21 3.69
N LEU A 207 5.87 -4.04 3.54
CA LEU A 207 6.86 -4.89 4.20
C LEU A 207 8.00 -4.04 4.73
N ARG A 208 8.76 -4.59 5.66
CA ARG A 208 9.95 -3.95 6.22
C ARG A 208 11.16 -4.86 6.07
N LEU A 209 12.26 -4.26 5.62
CA LEU A 209 13.58 -4.84 5.60
C LEU A 209 14.38 -4.22 6.73
N ASP A 210 15.12 -5.02 7.48
CA ASP A 210 15.97 -4.55 8.58
C ASP A 210 17.45 -4.93 8.38
N GLY A 211 18.33 -4.23 9.08
CA GLY A 211 19.77 -4.49 9.15
C GLY A 211 20.44 -4.56 7.78
N ALA A 212 21.20 -5.62 7.55
CA ALA A 212 21.96 -5.78 6.31
C ALA A 212 21.07 -5.90 5.05
N ALA A 213 19.83 -6.38 5.18
CA ALA A 213 18.90 -6.44 4.05
C ALA A 213 18.44 -5.03 3.64
N ALA A 214 18.13 -4.18 4.62
CA ALA A 214 17.80 -2.77 4.40
C ALA A 214 18.92 -2.04 3.65
N GLN A 215 20.15 -2.15 4.16
CA GLN A 215 21.32 -1.53 3.55
C GLN A 215 21.55 -2.00 2.11
N ARG A 216 21.59 -3.33 1.89
CA ARG A 216 21.77 -3.91 0.55
C ARG A 216 20.71 -3.44 -0.44
N SER A 217 19.48 -3.28 0.02
CA SER A 217 18.37 -2.85 -0.85
C SER A 217 18.54 -1.41 -1.36
N LEU A 218 18.94 -0.46 -0.49
CA LEU A 218 19.23 0.91 -0.95
C LEU A 218 20.50 1.00 -1.78
N ASP A 219 21.53 0.22 -1.44
CA ASP A 219 22.76 0.20 -2.22
C ASP A 219 22.51 -0.35 -3.64
N ALA A 220 21.66 -1.36 -3.77
CA ALA A 220 21.23 -1.86 -5.08
C ALA A 220 20.49 -0.77 -5.88
N VAL A 221 19.55 -0.05 -5.25
CA VAL A 221 18.86 1.10 -5.88
C VAL A 221 19.85 2.17 -6.36
N ARG A 222 20.84 2.53 -5.53
CA ARG A 222 21.85 3.54 -5.87
C ARG A 222 22.81 3.07 -6.98
N ALA A 223 23.04 1.78 -7.10
CA ALA A 223 23.91 1.18 -8.11
C ALA A 223 23.23 1.09 -9.49
N GLU A 224 21.90 1.19 -9.57
CA GLU A 224 21.20 1.22 -10.85
C GLU A 224 21.67 2.40 -11.71
N PRO A 225 21.86 2.20 -13.03
CA PRO A 225 22.23 3.27 -13.95
C PRO A 225 21.25 4.45 -13.89
N VAL A 226 21.78 5.66 -14.03
CA VAL A 226 20.95 6.87 -14.19
C VAL A 226 20.21 6.80 -15.53
N GLY A 227 18.95 7.22 -15.52
CA GLY A 227 18.03 7.14 -16.66
C GLY A 227 16.88 6.18 -16.35
N GLY A 228 15.64 6.56 -16.64
CA GLY A 228 14.46 5.73 -16.44
C GLY A 228 14.33 4.58 -17.44
N GLY A 229 13.21 3.86 -17.36
CA GLY A 229 12.70 3.00 -18.44
C GLY A 229 12.33 3.83 -19.67
N PRO A 230 11.59 3.32 -20.67
CA PRO A 230 11.20 4.15 -21.81
C PRO A 230 10.32 5.32 -21.33
N ASP A 231 10.98 6.44 -21.05
CA ASP A 231 10.37 7.73 -20.73
C ASP A 231 9.90 8.36 -22.05
N GLU A 232 8.99 7.67 -22.72
CA GLU A 232 8.30 8.12 -23.92
C GLU A 232 6.86 8.52 -23.56
N PRO A 233 6.63 9.56 -22.73
CA PRO A 233 5.28 9.91 -22.27
C PRO A 233 4.31 10.25 -23.41
N ARG A 234 4.83 10.57 -24.61
CA ARG A 234 4.03 10.82 -25.81
C ARG A 234 3.37 9.57 -26.41
N THR A 235 3.88 8.38 -26.10
CA THR A 235 3.33 7.11 -26.61
C THR A 235 2.35 6.46 -25.63
N CYS A 236 2.12 7.08 -24.47
CA CYS A 236 1.29 6.52 -23.41
C CYS A 236 0.01 7.33 -23.20
N THR A 237 -1.07 6.62 -22.91
CA THR A 237 -2.34 7.25 -22.54
C THR A 237 -2.13 8.04 -21.24
N PRO A 238 -2.54 9.32 -21.16
CA PRO A 238 -2.29 10.18 -20.00
C PRO A 238 -2.73 9.55 -18.67
N ASP A 239 -3.86 8.83 -18.66
CA ASP A 239 -4.46 8.23 -17.47
C ASP A 239 -3.62 7.12 -16.81
N VAL A 240 -2.69 6.50 -17.55
CA VAL A 240 -1.81 5.43 -17.05
C VAL A 240 -0.34 5.78 -17.16
N SER A 241 -0.04 7.06 -17.41
CA SER A 241 1.34 7.56 -17.56
C SER A 241 2.24 7.21 -16.37
N TYR A 242 1.71 7.19 -15.15
CA TYR A 242 2.43 6.83 -13.93
C TYR A 242 2.20 5.41 -13.42
N GLY A 243 1.46 4.60 -14.18
CA GLY A 243 0.98 3.28 -13.74
C GLY A 243 -0.26 3.35 -12.85
N ASP A 244 -0.69 2.19 -12.39
CA ASP A 244 -1.84 1.95 -11.52
C ASP A 244 -1.44 1.71 -10.05
N GLU A 245 -0.18 1.37 -9.83
CA GLU A 245 0.40 1.10 -8.52
C GLU A 245 1.83 1.64 -8.43
N VAL A 246 2.29 1.87 -7.20
CA VAL A 246 3.64 2.37 -6.92
C VAL A 246 4.14 1.80 -5.60
N VAL A 247 5.46 1.60 -5.46
CA VAL A 247 6.09 1.35 -4.16
C VAL A 247 6.84 2.60 -3.70
N VAL A 248 6.64 3.02 -2.46
CA VAL A 248 7.47 4.05 -1.80
C VAL A 248 8.37 3.36 -0.79
N LEU A 249 9.67 3.57 -0.92
CA LEU A 249 10.67 3.09 0.02
C LEU A 249 10.97 4.20 1.02
N LEU A 250 10.74 3.96 2.31
CA LEU A 250 11.02 4.93 3.38
C LEU A 250 12.28 4.52 4.13
N ALA A 251 13.27 5.42 4.23
CA ALA A 251 14.53 5.16 4.91
C ALA A 251 15.21 6.43 5.44
N GLY A 252 15.55 6.46 6.73
CA GLY A 252 16.31 7.56 7.34
C GLY A 252 15.64 8.94 7.20
N GLY A 253 14.31 8.99 7.14
CA GLY A 253 13.53 10.22 6.94
C GLY A 253 13.54 10.75 5.50
N GLY A 254 14.10 10.01 4.54
CA GLY A 254 13.94 10.25 3.11
C GLY A 254 13.22 9.09 2.44
N GLU A 255 12.97 9.22 1.15
CA GLU A 255 12.21 8.22 0.40
C GLU A 255 12.66 8.06 -1.05
N VAL A 256 12.33 6.90 -1.62
CA VAL A 256 12.48 6.60 -3.05
C VAL A 256 11.14 6.10 -3.59
N VAL A 257 10.68 6.68 -4.69
CA VAL A 257 9.50 6.23 -5.42
C VAL A 257 9.92 5.21 -6.46
N VAL A 258 9.28 4.03 -6.45
CA VAL A 258 9.53 2.92 -7.38
C VAL A 258 8.33 2.74 -8.29
N ARG A 259 8.49 3.17 -9.55
CA ARG A 259 7.50 3.00 -10.61
C ARG A 259 7.87 1.81 -11.47
N TYR A 260 7.15 0.70 -11.29
CA TYR A 260 7.40 -0.53 -12.03
C TYR A 260 6.49 -0.70 -13.26
N SER A 261 5.35 -0.01 -13.28
CA SER A 261 4.45 0.17 -14.42
C SER A 261 4.41 1.64 -14.87
N GLY A 262 3.70 1.92 -15.96
CA GLY A 262 3.64 3.25 -16.55
C GLY A 262 4.84 3.59 -17.43
N CYS A 263 4.86 4.84 -17.89
CA CYS A 263 5.83 5.37 -18.85
C CYS A 263 6.59 6.59 -18.36
N ASP A 264 6.03 7.36 -17.42
CA ASP A 264 6.69 8.53 -16.86
C ASP A 264 7.44 8.17 -15.58
N HIS A 265 8.70 8.58 -15.50
CA HIS A 265 9.62 8.32 -14.40
C HIS A 265 9.69 6.84 -14.01
N ARG A 266 9.60 5.92 -14.98
CA ARG A 266 9.66 4.47 -14.70
C ARG A 266 11.03 4.12 -14.16
N GLY A 267 11.12 3.64 -12.92
CA GLY A 267 12.41 3.47 -12.25
C GLY A 267 12.36 3.74 -10.76
N PHE A 268 13.52 4.10 -10.22
CA PHE A 268 13.72 4.53 -8.85
C PHE A 268 14.00 6.04 -8.84
N ASP A 269 13.05 6.83 -8.34
CA ASP A 269 13.15 8.29 -8.23
C ASP A 269 13.35 8.70 -6.78
N ASP A 270 14.47 9.35 -6.48
CA ASP A 270 14.79 9.90 -5.14
C ASP A 270 14.50 11.41 -5.03
N GLY A 271 13.82 11.98 -6.02
CA GLY A 271 13.51 13.41 -6.13
C GLY A 271 14.60 14.22 -6.82
N ARG A 272 15.83 13.70 -6.92
CA ARG A 272 16.95 14.34 -7.60
C ARG A 272 17.33 13.63 -8.88
N THR A 273 17.34 12.29 -8.86
CA THR A 273 17.74 11.43 -9.95
C THR A 273 16.73 10.31 -10.12
N VAL A 274 16.43 10.00 -11.38
CA VAL A 274 15.69 8.78 -11.75
C VAL A 274 16.70 7.76 -12.23
N ARG A 275 16.68 6.57 -11.62
CA ARG A 275 17.51 5.43 -11.98
C ARG A 275 16.67 4.33 -12.60
N ARG A 276 17.30 3.52 -13.43
CA ARG A 276 16.63 2.48 -14.21
C ARG A 276 16.00 1.44 -13.29
N LEU A 277 14.83 0.94 -13.69
CA LEU A 277 14.20 -0.19 -13.03
C LEU A 277 14.95 -1.51 -13.34
N GLY A 278 15.94 -1.86 -12.54
CA GLY A 278 16.57 -3.19 -12.59
C GLY A 278 15.67 -4.26 -11.98
N VAL A 279 15.49 -5.38 -12.71
CA VAL A 279 14.61 -6.49 -12.30
C VAL A 279 15.05 -7.10 -10.96
N ALA A 280 16.35 -7.37 -10.79
CA ALA A 280 16.89 -7.94 -9.56
C ALA A 280 16.66 -7.01 -8.36
N THR A 281 16.86 -5.71 -8.54
CA THR A 281 16.62 -4.69 -7.50
C THR A 281 15.14 -4.55 -7.17
N ALA A 282 14.26 -4.53 -8.17
CA ALA A 282 12.81 -4.46 -7.96
C ALA A 282 12.27 -5.69 -7.21
N LYS A 283 12.79 -6.89 -7.49
CA LYS A 283 12.42 -8.13 -6.78
C LYS A 283 12.66 -8.06 -5.26
N LEU A 284 13.56 -7.20 -4.78
CA LEU A 284 13.79 -7.00 -3.33
C LEU A 284 12.57 -6.38 -2.62
N PHE A 285 11.76 -5.62 -3.36
CA PHE A 285 10.62 -4.88 -2.80
C PHE A 285 9.26 -5.42 -3.28
N LEU A 286 9.24 -6.19 -4.38
CA LEU A 286 8.07 -6.85 -4.96
C LEU A 286 8.01 -8.32 -4.53
N THR A 287 8.12 -8.56 -3.23
CA THR A 287 8.12 -9.89 -2.61
C THR A 287 7.17 -9.91 -1.40
N GLY A 288 6.84 -11.10 -0.91
CA GLY A 288 5.94 -11.27 0.22
C GLY A 288 4.62 -10.53 0.02
N ALA A 289 4.27 -9.64 0.96
CA ALA A 289 3.06 -8.82 0.90
C ALA A 289 2.99 -7.89 -0.33
N ASN A 290 4.13 -7.54 -0.91
CA ASN A 290 4.23 -6.71 -2.10
C ASN A 290 4.32 -7.52 -3.40
N THR A 291 4.14 -8.84 -3.35
CA THR A 291 4.09 -9.66 -4.57
C THR A 291 2.97 -9.16 -5.49
N VAL A 292 3.30 -9.00 -6.78
CA VAL A 292 2.34 -8.61 -7.82
C VAL A 292 1.93 -9.86 -8.60
N PHE A 293 0.64 -10.18 -8.57
CA PHE A 293 0.07 -11.34 -9.27
C PHE A 293 -0.46 -10.89 -10.63
N ALA A 294 0.25 -11.21 -11.71
CA ALA A 294 -0.30 -11.08 -13.06
C ALA A 294 -1.24 -12.27 -13.34
N GLY A 295 -2.18 -12.10 -14.27
CA GLY A 295 -3.18 -13.12 -14.64
C GLY A 295 -2.64 -14.44 -15.22
N ALA A 296 -1.37 -14.79 -15.06
CA ALA A 296 -0.84 -16.10 -15.42
C ALA A 296 0.26 -16.62 -14.46
N GLY A 297 0.41 -16.00 -13.28
CA GLY A 297 1.48 -16.27 -12.31
C GLY A 297 2.06 -14.97 -11.74
N PRO A 298 3.05 -15.04 -10.82
CA PRO A 298 3.78 -13.84 -10.43
C PRO A 298 4.27 -13.14 -11.70
N ALA A 299 4.03 -11.83 -11.80
CA ALA A 299 4.41 -11.06 -12.97
C ALA A 299 5.94 -11.18 -13.15
N LEU A 300 6.38 -12.07 -14.04
CA LEU A 300 7.77 -12.11 -14.45
C LEU A 300 8.02 -10.80 -15.16
N LEU A 301 8.79 -9.91 -14.52
CA LEU A 301 9.33 -8.74 -15.19
C LEU A 301 10.09 -9.27 -16.43
N PRO A 302 9.83 -8.74 -17.64
CA PRO A 302 10.44 -9.25 -18.85
C PRO A 302 11.96 -9.19 -18.75
N GLY A 303 12.64 -10.35 -18.71
CA GLY A 303 14.09 -10.42 -18.60
C GLY A 303 14.70 -11.72 -18.04
N GLU A 304 13.98 -12.83 -17.97
CA GLU A 304 14.55 -14.18 -17.75
C GLU A 304 14.43 -15.01 -19.04
#